data_AF-A0A536F447-F1
#
_entry.id   AF-A0A536F447-F1
#
_cell.length_a   1.000
_cell.length_b   1.000
_cell.length_c   1.000
_cell.angle_alpha   90.00
_cell.angle_beta   90.00
_cell.angle_gamma   90.00
#
_symmetry.space_group_name_H-M   'P 1'
#
loop_
_entity.id
_entity.type
_entity.pdbx_description
1 polymer ?
#
loop_
_entity_poly.entity_id
_entity_poly.type
_entity_poly.pdbx_seq_one_letter_code
_entity_poly.pdbx_strand_id
1 'polypeptide(L)'
;MTQSLSRAEAAAGRVSLWRGKDVKISPLSGGLTNENYLVEAGRERYVMRIPGTSTELLSIDRVNEVYNARAAASTGIGPAVLEHVPQLDVMVLEFIPGPTMSAETLQSERMVRRMAESFKRLHAASPFLKAFDMFRLIEAYLQIVEEHQVRIPADYRQRLPLLAEIERAVRVGALPNVSCHNDLLCENF
;
A
#
# COMPACT_ATOMS: atom_id res chain seq x y z
N MET A 1 -9.94 7.53 -19.62
CA MET A 1 -8.80 6.73 -20.11
C MET A 1 -7.67 7.59 -20.67
N THR A 2 -7.95 8.61 -21.47
CA THR A 2 -6.90 9.41 -22.14
C THR A 2 -6.03 10.25 -21.18
N GLN A 3 -6.61 10.77 -20.08
CA GLN A 3 -5.90 11.62 -19.13
C GLN A 3 -5.03 10.84 -18.12
N SER A 4 -5.39 9.59 -17.81
CA SER A 4 -4.60 8.74 -16.92
C SER A 4 -3.37 8.18 -17.65
N LEU A 5 -3.54 7.77 -18.91
CA LEU A 5 -2.43 7.36 -19.77
C LEU A 5 -1.41 8.49 -19.99
N SER A 6 -1.85 9.73 -20.21
CA SER A 6 -0.91 10.85 -20.37
C SER A 6 -0.10 11.16 -19.10
N ARG A 7 -0.70 10.99 -17.91
CA ARG A 7 0.01 11.09 -16.62
C ARG A 7 1.03 9.96 -16.46
N ALA A 8 0.66 8.74 -16.84
CA ALA A 8 1.55 7.58 -16.78
C ALA A 8 2.75 7.73 -17.73
N GLU A 9 2.54 8.20 -18.96
CA GLU A 9 3.61 8.48 -19.92
C GLU A 9 4.57 9.57 -19.43
N ALA A 10 4.03 10.65 -18.86
CA ALA A 10 4.83 11.72 -18.28
C ALA A 10 5.68 11.22 -17.08
N ALA A 11 5.10 10.39 -16.21
CA ALA A 11 5.82 9.75 -15.11
C ALA A 11 6.93 8.83 -15.62
N ALA A 12 6.63 7.98 -16.62
CA ALA A 12 7.60 7.07 -17.22
C ALA A 12 8.79 7.80 -17.86
N GLY A 13 8.56 8.97 -18.46
CA GLY A 13 9.63 9.84 -18.98
C GLY A 13 10.62 10.34 -17.91
N ARG A 14 10.27 10.25 -16.62
CA ARG A 14 11.14 10.65 -15.50
C ARG A 14 11.90 9.47 -14.87
N VAL A 15 11.57 8.24 -15.23
CA VAL A 15 12.20 7.03 -14.71
C VAL A 15 13.52 6.76 -15.45
N SER A 16 14.62 6.73 -14.71
CA SER A 16 15.97 6.56 -15.25
C SER A 16 16.20 5.17 -15.85
N LEU A 17 15.59 4.12 -15.26
CA LEU A 17 15.67 2.73 -15.72
C LEU A 17 15.21 2.50 -17.17
N TRP A 18 14.39 3.40 -17.70
CA TRP A 18 13.78 3.27 -19.02
C TRP A 18 14.34 4.25 -20.05
N ARG A 19 15.31 5.10 -19.67
CA ARG A 19 15.92 6.06 -20.59
C ARG A 19 16.52 5.36 -21.81
N GLY A 20 16.10 5.78 -23.00
CA GLY A 20 16.60 5.22 -24.27
C GLY A 20 16.03 3.85 -24.63
N LYS A 21 15.02 3.34 -23.91
CA LYS A 21 14.30 2.12 -24.26
C LYS A 21 12.98 2.47 -24.96
N ASP A 22 12.49 1.54 -25.77
CA ASP A 22 11.09 1.53 -26.19
C ASP A 22 10.23 1.08 -25.00
N VAL A 23 9.26 1.90 -24.61
CA VAL A 23 8.47 1.72 -23.39
C VAL A 23 7.00 1.61 -23.76
N LYS A 24 6.37 0.50 -23.34
CA LYS A 24 4.93 0.30 -23.45
C LYS A 24 4.32 0.30 -22.06
N ILE A 25 3.23 1.04 -21.89
CA ILE A 25 2.54 1.22 -20.63
C ILE A 25 1.11 0.75 -20.81
N SER A 26 0.65 -0.13 -19.93
CA SER A 26 -0.75 -0.56 -19.87
C SER A 26 -1.26 -0.49 -18.44
N PRO A 27 -2.54 -0.12 -18.22
CA PRO A 27 -3.13 -0.19 -16.88
C PRO A 27 -3.01 -1.59 -16.29
N LEU A 28 -2.64 -1.66 -15.02
CA LEU A 28 -2.66 -2.89 -14.23
C LEU A 28 -3.80 -2.76 -13.21
N SER A 29 -4.79 -3.66 -13.30
CA SER A 29 -5.93 -3.66 -12.39
C SER A 29 -5.51 -3.95 -10.95
N GLY A 30 -6.26 -3.41 -9.99
CA GLY A 30 -6.05 -3.63 -8.56
C GLY A 30 -5.53 -2.38 -7.85
N GLY A 31 -5.73 -2.33 -6.54
CA GLY A 31 -5.40 -1.18 -5.69
C GLY A 31 -6.46 -0.08 -5.73
N LEU A 32 -6.85 0.40 -4.54
CA LEU A 32 -7.89 1.43 -4.39
C LEU A 32 -7.31 2.85 -4.42
N THR A 33 -6.08 3.02 -3.97
CA THR A 33 -5.47 4.32 -3.66
C THR A 33 -4.30 4.67 -4.59
N ASN A 34 -3.93 3.79 -5.51
CA ASN A 34 -2.84 4.02 -6.45
C ASN A 34 -3.29 3.65 -7.85
N GLU A 35 -2.79 4.39 -8.83
CA GLU A 35 -2.84 3.98 -10.22
C GLU A 35 -1.64 3.07 -10.49
N ASN A 36 -1.91 1.81 -10.80
CA ASN A 36 -0.89 0.82 -11.08
C ASN A 36 -0.81 0.58 -12.59
N TYR A 37 0.41 0.49 -13.10
CA TYR A 37 0.69 0.28 -14.52
C TYR A 37 1.70 -0.84 -14.69
N LEU A 38 1.43 -1.74 -15.64
CA LEU A 38 2.44 -2.62 -16.18
C LEU A 38 3.25 -1.83 -17.20
N VAL A 39 4.57 -1.85 -17.03
CA VAL A 39 5.51 -1.20 -17.95
C VAL A 39 6.43 -2.26 -18.55
N GLU A 40 6.43 -2.34 -19.86
CA GLU A 40 7.33 -3.20 -20.64
C GLU A 40 8.41 -2.32 -21.26
N ALA A 41 9.68 -2.58 -20.96
CA ALA A 41 10.81 -1.84 -21.52
C ALA A 41 11.91 -2.79 -21.98
N GLY A 42 12.02 -2.99 -23.29
CA GLY A 42 12.88 -4.02 -23.87
C GLY A 42 12.32 -5.44 -23.63
N ARG A 43 13.06 -6.28 -22.90
CA ARG A 43 12.64 -7.65 -22.53
C ARG A 43 12.16 -7.77 -21.09
N GLU A 44 12.20 -6.69 -20.33
CA GLU A 44 11.89 -6.64 -18.91
C GLU A 44 10.50 -6.04 -18.67
N ARG A 45 9.88 -6.46 -17.56
CA ARG A 45 8.59 -5.96 -17.09
C ARG A 45 8.73 -5.37 -15.70
N TYR A 46 7.94 -4.33 -15.46
CA TYR A 46 7.96 -3.55 -14.23
C TYR A 46 6.53 -3.21 -13.81
N VAL A 47 6.34 -2.94 -12.52
CA VAL A 47 5.13 -2.28 -12.02
C VAL A 47 5.48 -0.85 -11.67
N MET A 48 4.80 0.10 -12.30
CA MET A 48 4.86 1.51 -11.94
C MET A 48 3.64 1.88 -11.11
N ARG A 49 3.87 2.41 -9.91
CA ARG A 49 2.84 2.89 -9.00
C ARG A 49 2.89 4.41 -8.94
N ILE A 50 1.75 5.03 -9.21
CA ILE A 50 1.57 6.48 -9.11
C ILE A 50 0.47 6.73 -8.08
N PRO A 51 0.64 7.66 -7.13
CA PRO A 51 -0.42 7.99 -6.18
C PRO A 51 -1.71 8.38 -6.89
N GLY A 52 -2.84 7.80 -6.47
CA GLY A 52 -4.14 8.14 -7.01
C GLY A 52 -4.50 9.59 -6.71
N THR A 53 -5.30 10.21 -7.59
CA THR A 53 -5.86 11.54 -7.39
C THR A 53 -6.67 11.59 -6.08
N SER A 54 -6.53 12.66 -5.29
CA SER A 54 -7.29 12.89 -4.05
C SER A 54 -6.97 11.92 -2.91
N THR A 55 -5.80 11.28 -2.92
CA THR A 55 -5.37 10.37 -1.83
C THR A 55 -4.57 11.06 -0.73
N GLU A 56 -4.30 12.34 -0.90
CA GLU A 56 -3.70 13.25 0.10
C GLU A 56 -4.49 13.29 1.41
N LEU A 57 -5.81 13.11 1.38
CA LEU A 57 -6.65 13.06 2.58
C LEU A 57 -6.60 11.69 3.29
N LEU A 58 -5.96 10.68 2.71
CA LEU A 58 -5.86 9.33 3.30
C LEU A 58 -4.66 9.17 4.23
N SER A 59 -4.01 10.26 4.64
CA SER A 59 -2.85 10.25 5.55
C SER A 59 -1.72 9.31 5.09
N ILE A 60 -1.53 9.14 3.77
CA ILE A 60 -0.51 8.26 3.22
C ILE A 60 0.81 9.02 3.06
N ASP A 61 1.77 8.70 3.92
CA ASP A 61 3.14 9.22 3.85
C ASP A 61 3.96 8.41 2.82
N ARG A 62 4.34 9.07 1.72
CA ARG A 62 5.06 8.45 0.60
C ARG A 62 6.51 8.12 0.92
N VAL A 63 7.16 8.91 1.78
CA VAL A 63 8.51 8.60 2.28
C VAL A 63 8.46 7.34 3.13
N ASN A 64 7.46 7.22 4.00
CA ASN A 64 7.22 6.01 4.80
C ASN A 64 6.88 4.80 3.92
N GLU A 65 6.05 4.96 2.89
CA GLU A 65 5.70 3.90 1.94
C GLU A 65 6.94 3.32 1.25
N VAL A 66 7.80 4.17 0.68
CA VAL A 66 9.02 3.73 -0.02
C VAL A 66 10.01 3.06 0.93
N TYR A 67 10.18 3.60 2.15
CA TYR A 67 11.03 2.97 3.16
C TYR A 67 10.53 1.56 3.51
N ASN A 68 9.24 1.43 3.83
CA ASN A 68 8.64 0.18 4.26
C ASN A 68 8.61 -0.86 3.12
N ALA A 69 8.38 -0.42 1.87
CA ALA A 69 8.46 -1.30 0.70
C ALA A 69 9.87 -1.88 0.51
N ARG A 70 10.92 -1.07 0.66
CA ARG A 70 12.32 -1.56 0.62
C ARG A 70 12.63 -2.52 1.77
N ALA A 71 12.15 -2.21 2.98
CA ALA A 71 12.32 -3.08 4.13
C ALA A 71 11.63 -4.44 3.92
N ALA A 72 10.39 -4.47 3.43
CA ALA A 72 9.67 -5.69 3.10
C ALA A 72 10.32 -6.49 1.95
N ALA A 73 10.89 -5.81 0.96
CA ALA A 73 11.65 -6.45 -0.11
C ALA A 73 12.91 -7.16 0.43
N SER A 74 13.60 -6.57 1.40
CA SER A 74 14.80 -7.16 2.01
C SER A 74 14.53 -8.49 2.73
N THR A 75 13.28 -8.77 3.10
CA THR A 75 12.86 -10.05 3.70
C THR A 75 12.33 -11.05 2.68
N GLY A 76 12.30 -10.70 1.39
CA GLY A 76 11.71 -11.50 0.32
C GLY A 76 10.18 -11.61 0.38
N ILE A 77 9.50 -10.69 1.07
CA ILE A 77 8.03 -10.66 1.16
C ILE A 77 7.43 -9.67 0.16
N GLY A 78 8.06 -8.50 0.00
CA GLY A 78 7.66 -7.51 -1.00
C GLY A 78 8.49 -7.62 -2.29
N PRO A 79 7.99 -7.06 -3.41
CA PRO A 79 8.80 -6.88 -4.61
C PRO A 79 9.93 -5.87 -4.36
N ALA A 80 11.06 -6.07 -5.01
CA ALA A 80 12.16 -5.12 -5.05
C ALA A 80 11.71 -3.74 -5.56
N VAL A 81 12.07 -2.70 -4.81
CA VAL A 81 11.93 -1.30 -5.24
C VAL A 81 13.14 -0.95 -6.11
N LEU A 82 12.94 -0.88 -7.42
CA LEU A 82 14.02 -0.68 -8.39
C LEU A 82 14.34 0.80 -8.59
N GLU A 83 13.33 1.67 -8.56
CA GLU A 83 13.52 3.12 -8.63
C GLU A 83 12.39 3.83 -7.87
N HIS A 84 12.70 4.99 -7.29
CA HIS A 84 11.72 5.92 -6.73
C HIS A 84 12.03 7.32 -7.29
N VAL A 85 11.03 8.01 -7.82
CA VAL A 85 11.13 9.38 -8.34
C VAL A 85 10.40 10.32 -7.38
N PRO A 86 11.11 10.93 -6.40
CA PRO A 86 10.47 11.63 -5.28
C PRO A 86 9.62 12.83 -5.70
N GLN A 87 9.98 13.52 -6.80
CA GLN A 87 9.26 14.72 -7.23
C GLN A 87 7.84 14.43 -7.72
N LEU A 88 7.55 13.16 -8.04
CA LEU A 88 6.26 12.71 -8.53
C LEU A 88 5.66 11.59 -7.66
N ASP A 89 6.35 11.22 -6.57
CA ASP A 89 6.02 10.06 -5.72
C ASP A 89 5.84 8.75 -6.51
N VAL A 90 6.56 8.60 -7.62
CA VAL A 90 6.47 7.41 -8.48
C VAL A 90 7.38 6.33 -7.93
N MET A 91 6.82 5.14 -7.72
CA MET A 91 7.58 3.97 -7.30
C MET A 91 7.59 2.91 -8.41
N VAL A 92 8.78 2.46 -8.81
CA VAL A 92 8.98 1.39 -9.78
C VAL A 92 9.41 0.13 -9.05
N LEU A 93 8.64 -0.92 -9.21
CA LEU A 93 8.82 -2.22 -8.59
C LEU A 93 9.19 -3.27 -9.64
N GLU A 94 9.87 -4.34 -9.20
CA GLU A 94 9.99 -5.55 -10.02
C GLU A 94 8.60 -6.12 -10.33
N PHE A 95 8.47 -6.72 -11.51
CA PHE A 95 7.27 -7.46 -11.86
C PHE A 95 7.38 -8.92 -11.41
N ILE A 96 6.47 -9.36 -10.55
CA ILE A 96 6.39 -10.75 -10.12
C ILE A 96 5.40 -11.50 -11.03
N PRO A 97 5.86 -12.47 -11.85
CA PRO A 97 4.96 -13.26 -12.67
C PRO A 97 4.16 -14.23 -11.81
N GLY A 98 2.86 -14.03 -11.73
CA GLY A 98 1.95 -14.91 -11.01
C GLY A 98 0.51 -14.40 -11.07
N PRO A 99 -0.46 -15.24 -10.72
CA PRO A 99 -1.83 -14.79 -10.51
C PRO A 99 -1.93 -14.01 -9.21
N THR A 100 -2.70 -12.93 -9.22
CA THR A 100 -3.19 -12.27 -8.00
C THR A 100 -4.25 -13.15 -7.32
N MET A 101 -4.22 -13.23 -6.00
CA MET A 101 -5.14 -14.07 -5.25
C MET A 101 -6.53 -13.44 -5.08
N SER A 102 -7.56 -14.29 -5.02
CA SER A 102 -8.93 -13.96 -4.62
C SER A 102 -9.29 -14.59 -3.26
N ALA A 103 -10.43 -14.17 -2.70
CA ALA A 103 -10.96 -14.75 -1.46
C ALA A 103 -11.10 -16.27 -1.55
N GLU A 104 -11.59 -16.78 -2.68
CA GLU A 104 -11.75 -18.22 -2.93
C GLU A 104 -10.39 -18.94 -2.95
N THR A 105 -9.39 -18.35 -3.61
CA THR A 105 -8.07 -19.00 -3.75
C THR A 105 -7.25 -19.02 -2.45
N LEU A 106 -7.49 -18.07 -1.53
CA LEU A 106 -6.77 -17.99 -0.25
C LEU A 106 -7.32 -18.89 0.85
N GLN A 107 -8.53 -19.44 0.69
CA GLN A 107 -9.20 -20.21 1.74
C GLN A 107 -8.60 -21.61 1.99
N SER A 108 -7.74 -22.12 1.10
CA SER A 108 -7.12 -23.43 1.32
C SER A 108 -6.13 -23.42 2.49
N GLU A 109 -6.06 -24.51 3.26
CA GLU A 109 -5.09 -24.65 4.36
C GLU A 109 -3.65 -24.38 3.92
N ARG A 110 -3.30 -24.81 2.70
CA ARG A 110 -1.99 -24.58 2.10
C ARG A 110 -1.69 -23.08 1.95
N MET A 111 -2.66 -22.28 1.50
CA MET A 111 -2.48 -20.83 1.36
C MET A 111 -2.43 -20.14 2.71
N VAL A 112 -3.29 -20.53 3.66
CA VAL A 112 -3.25 -20.01 5.04
C VAL A 112 -1.87 -20.21 5.68
N ARG A 113 -1.26 -21.39 5.51
CA ARG A 113 0.11 -21.66 5.99
C ARG A 113 1.13 -20.74 5.35
N ARG A 114 1.08 -20.57 4.02
CA ARG A 114 1.99 -19.65 3.30
C ARG A 114 1.84 -18.21 3.76
N MET A 115 0.62 -17.72 3.94
CA MET A 115 0.37 -16.37 4.46
C MET A 115 0.94 -16.19 5.87
N ALA A 116 0.70 -17.16 6.77
CA ALA A 116 1.23 -17.13 8.13
C ALA A 116 2.77 -17.12 8.15
N GLU A 117 3.43 -17.85 7.25
CA GLU A 117 4.88 -17.80 7.08
C GLU A 117 5.35 -16.42 6.61
N SER A 118 4.65 -15.81 5.64
CA SER A 118 4.96 -14.46 5.19
C SER A 118 4.83 -13.42 6.31
N PHE A 119 3.78 -13.52 7.13
CA PHE A 119 3.58 -12.63 8.28
C PHE A 119 4.69 -12.78 9.30
N LYS A 120 5.07 -14.02 9.64
CA LYS A 120 6.17 -14.26 10.59
C LYS A 120 7.49 -13.65 10.11
N ARG A 121 7.81 -13.79 8.82
CA ARG A 121 9.04 -13.20 8.26
C ARG A 121 8.99 -11.67 8.31
N LEU A 122 7.87 -11.07 7.94
CA LEU A 122 7.72 -9.61 7.98
C LEU A 122 7.74 -9.06 9.41
N HIS A 123 7.04 -9.72 10.34
CA HIS A 123 6.98 -9.30 11.74
C HIS A 123 8.34 -9.44 12.45
N ALA A 124 9.23 -10.31 11.96
CA ALA A 124 10.60 -10.45 12.47
C ALA A 124 11.60 -9.50 11.77
N ALA A 125 11.16 -8.69 10.80
CA ALA A 125 12.01 -7.75 10.09
C ALA A 125 12.47 -6.58 10.98
N SER A 126 13.40 -5.79 10.46
CA SER A 126 13.73 -4.49 11.06
C SER A 126 12.47 -3.61 11.15
N PRO A 127 12.33 -2.77 12.19
CA PRO A 127 11.18 -1.89 12.34
C PRO A 127 10.96 -1.00 11.13
N PHE A 128 9.70 -0.86 10.74
CA PHE A 128 9.24 0.16 9.79
C PHE A 128 9.46 1.57 10.34
N LEU A 129 9.50 2.55 9.43
CA LEU A 129 9.94 3.91 9.76
C LEU A 129 9.03 4.60 10.79
N LYS A 130 7.73 4.34 10.70
CA LYS A 130 6.72 4.90 11.62
C LYS A 130 5.91 3.79 12.26
N ALA A 131 5.56 4.00 13.54
CA ALA A 131 4.58 3.17 14.22
C ALA A 131 3.18 3.44 13.67
N PHE A 132 2.33 2.42 13.73
CA PHE A 132 0.93 2.50 13.34
C PHE A 132 0.04 2.38 14.58
N ASP A 133 -0.93 3.28 14.74
CA ASP A 133 -1.94 3.23 15.78
C ASP A 133 -3.32 3.51 15.16
N MET A 134 -4.16 2.47 15.11
CA MET A 134 -5.48 2.53 14.50
C MET A 134 -6.39 3.56 15.19
N PHE A 135 -6.26 3.75 16.50
CA PHE A 135 -7.11 4.67 17.25
C PHE A 135 -6.75 6.12 16.92
N ARG A 136 -5.45 6.43 16.84
CA ARG A 136 -4.98 7.76 16.40
C ARG A 136 -5.35 8.03 14.95
N LEU A 137 -5.31 7.02 14.08
CA LEU A 137 -5.74 7.16 12.68
C LEU A 137 -7.23 7.48 12.56
N ILE A 138 -8.08 6.82 13.35
CA ILE A 138 -9.53 7.12 13.39
C ILE A 138 -9.77 8.57 13.83
N GLU A 139 -9.08 9.04 14.87
CA GLU A 139 -9.18 10.43 15.32
C GLU A 139 -8.79 11.42 14.20
N ALA A 140 -7.69 11.16 13.50
CA ALA A 140 -7.26 12.00 12.37
C ALA A 140 -8.30 12.02 11.23
N TYR A 141 -8.90 10.88 10.89
CA TYR A 141 -9.96 10.84 9.89
C TYR A 141 -11.22 11.58 10.32
N LEU A 142 -11.56 11.58 11.61
CA LEU A 142 -12.70 12.35 12.10
C LEU A 142 -12.45 13.86 12.01
N GLN A 143 -11.22 14.31 12.23
CA GLN A 143 -10.85 15.71 11.99
C GLN A 143 -11.03 16.09 10.52
N ILE A 144 -10.54 15.26 9.59
CA ILE A 144 -10.73 15.48 8.14
C ILE A 144 -12.22 15.52 7.78
N VAL A 145 -13.01 14.60 8.31
CA VAL A 145 -14.48 14.58 8.13
C VAL A 145 -15.13 15.87 8.59
N GLU A 146 -14.68 16.43 9.72
CA GLU A 146 -15.19 17.70 10.26
C GLU A 146 -14.77 18.89 9.41
N GLU A 147 -13.49 18.99 9.07
CA GLU A 147 -12.92 20.06 8.23
C GLU A 147 -13.59 20.14 6.86
N HIS A 148 -13.89 18.97 6.27
CA HIS A 148 -14.52 18.86 4.95
C HIS A 148 -16.04 18.71 5.01
N GLN A 149 -16.65 18.79 6.21
CA GLN A 149 -18.10 18.65 6.42
C GLN A 149 -18.70 17.40 5.78
N VAL A 150 -17.96 16.29 5.80
CA VAL A 150 -18.41 15.01 5.23
C VAL A 150 -19.58 14.47 6.03
N ARG A 151 -20.65 14.06 5.34
CA ARG A 151 -21.82 13.45 5.99
C ARG A 151 -21.44 12.07 6.54
N ILE A 152 -21.58 11.91 7.86
CA ILE A 152 -21.45 10.63 8.56
C ILE A 152 -22.82 10.16 9.10
N PRO A 153 -22.96 8.86 9.45
CA PRO A 153 -24.15 8.37 10.14
C PRO A 153 -24.46 9.18 11.40
N ALA A 154 -25.74 9.46 11.64
CA ALA A 154 -26.17 10.36 12.72
C ALA A 154 -25.77 9.84 14.12
N ASP A 155 -25.71 8.52 14.30
CA ASP A 155 -25.32 7.86 15.55
C ASP A 155 -23.81 7.62 15.68
N TYR A 156 -23.00 7.93 14.65
CA TYR A 156 -21.57 7.60 14.63
C TYR A 156 -20.84 8.17 15.85
N ARG A 157 -21.05 9.45 16.17
CA ARG A 157 -20.39 10.12 17.31
C ARG A 157 -20.79 9.52 18.66
N GLN A 158 -21.99 8.93 18.75
CA GLN A 158 -22.46 8.26 19.97
C GLN A 158 -21.70 6.95 20.21
N ARG A 159 -20.99 6.41 19.21
CA ARG A 159 -20.17 5.20 19.32
C ARG A 159 -18.72 5.47 19.74
N LEU A 160 -18.27 6.73 19.78
CA LEU A 160 -16.89 7.07 20.18
C LEU A 160 -16.51 6.57 21.59
N PRO A 161 -17.40 6.56 22.60
CA PRO A 161 -17.08 5.95 23.89
C PRO A 161 -16.75 4.46 23.81
N LEU A 162 -17.41 3.71 22.92
CA LEU A 162 -17.11 2.30 22.68
C LEU A 162 -15.72 2.12 22.05
N LEU A 163 -15.29 3.03 21.17
CA LEU A 163 -13.94 3.01 20.61
C LEU A 163 -12.88 3.17 21.71
N ALA A 164 -13.10 4.08 22.67
CA ALA A 164 -12.21 4.26 23.81
C ALA A 164 -12.18 3.04 24.75
N GLU A 165 -13.32 2.34 24.92
CA GLU A 165 -13.36 1.06 25.64
C GLU A 165 -12.53 -0.02 24.95
N ILE A 166 -12.68 -0.16 23.63
CA ILE A 166 -11.89 -1.10 22.83
C ILE A 166 -10.40 -0.76 22.92
N GLU A 167 -10.03 0.52 22.82
CA GLU A 167 -8.64 0.96 22.97
C GLU A 167 -8.04 0.54 24.31
N ARG A 168 -8.76 0.78 25.42
CA ARG A 168 -8.31 0.35 26.74
C ARG A 168 -8.13 -1.16 26.80
N ALA A 169 -9.09 -1.94 26.30
CA ALA A 169 -9.04 -3.40 26.31
C ALA A 169 -7.85 -3.94 25.50
N VAL A 170 -7.62 -3.41 24.30
CA VAL A 170 -6.47 -3.77 23.45
C VAL A 170 -5.15 -3.43 24.13
N ARG A 171 -5.06 -2.28 24.80
CA ARG A 171 -3.82 -1.83 25.47
C ARG A 171 -3.43 -2.68 26.68
N VAL A 172 -4.38 -3.31 27.38
CA VAL A 172 -4.08 -4.20 28.52
C VAL A 172 -3.22 -5.41 28.09
N GLY A 173 -3.45 -5.93 26.89
CA GLY A 173 -2.75 -7.09 26.33
C GLY A 173 -1.83 -6.74 25.16
N ALA A 174 -1.33 -5.51 25.09
CA ALA A 174 -0.57 -5.05 23.94
C ALA A 174 0.69 -5.90 23.71
N LEU A 175 0.83 -6.43 22.49
CA LEU A 175 2.03 -7.10 22.04
C LEU A 175 3.09 -6.08 21.59
N PRO A 176 4.37 -6.46 21.52
CA PRO A 176 5.40 -5.60 20.97
C PRO A 176 5.06 -5.13 19.55
N ASN A 177 5.43 -3.89 19.24
CA ASN A 177 5.31 -3.37 17.89
C ASN A 177 6.26 -4.12 16.96
N VAL A 178 5.73 -4.53 15.80
CA VAL A 178 6.47 -5.21 14.74
C VAL A 178 6.14 -4.57 13.40
N SER A 179 6.93 -4.88 12.37
CA SER A 179 6.65 -4.46 11.00
C SER A 179 5.42 -5.21 10.48
N CYS A 180 4.32 -4.50 10.24
CA CYS A 180 3.04 -5.05 9.81
C CYS A 180 2.63 -4.50 8.45
N HIS A 181 1.93 -5.31 7.65
CA HIS A 181 1.32 -4.86 6.40
C HIS A 181 0.09 -3.96 6.63
N ASN A 182 -0.67 -4.23 7.69
CA ASN A 182 -1.91 -3.53 8.11
C ASN A 182 -3.11 -3.57 7.13
N ASP A 183 -2.92 -4.00 5.88
CA ASP A 183 -4.00 -4.13 4.90
C ASP A 183 -3.98 -5.47 4.14
N LEU A 184 -4.43 -6.55 4.78
CA LEU A 184 -4.29 -7.93 4.27
C LEU A 184 -5.41 -8.33 3.29
N LEU A 185 -5.69 -7.48 2.30
CA LEU A 185 -6.62 -7.79 1.20
C LEU A 185 -6.08 -8.93 0.32
N CYS A 186 -7.00 -9.71 -0.28
CA CYS A 186 -6.62 -10.85 -1.12
C CYS A 186 -5.76 -10.42 -2.32
N GLU A 187 -6.05 -9.23 -2.87
CA GLU A 187 -5.35 -8.67 -4.03
C GLU A 187 -3.88 -8.30 -3.75
N ASN A 188 -3.46 -8.30 -2.48
CA ASN A 188 -2.08 -8.05 -2.07
C ASN A 188 -1.23 -9.34 -1.98
N PHE A 189 -1.74 -10.49 -2.45
CA PHE A 189 -1.06 -11.79 -2.47
C PHE A 189 -0.98 -12.41 -3.86
#